data_AF-A0A978SLC3-F1
#
_entry.id   AF-A0A978SLC3-F1
#
_cell.length_a   1.000
_cell.length_b   1.000
_cell.length_c   1.000
_cell.angle_alpha   90.00
_cell.angle_beta   90.00
_cell.angle_gamma   90.00
#
_symmetry.space_group_name_H-M   'P 1'
#
loop_
_entity.id
_entity.type
_entity.pdbx_description
1 polymer ?
#
loop_
_entity_poly.entity_id
_entity_poly.type
_entity_poly.pdbx_seq_one_letter_code
_entity_poly.pdbx_strand_id
1 'polypeptide(L)'
;MNAAEQATSLELTSKIAAVVNLFKTTFPAARSDLKPWANDPDTRELVDPDSIDIGFHFPGVSKSMQCRSLLIQIRFYEDPETQKRRAIGIELAGFTHRGKQWWLSTIDNWNFAGESEPSEEMREQLKDFLRQALELFNQ
;
A
#
# COMPACT_ATOMS: atom_id res chain seq x y z
N MET A 1 -5.47 5.09 -7.33
CA MET A 1 -6.64 5.86 -6.85
C MET A 1 -6.84 5.67 -5.37
N ASN A 2 -7.46 6.64 -4.67
CA ASN A 2 -7.79 6.49 -3.26
C ASN A 2 -8.67 5.24 -3.02
N ALA A 3 -8.34 4.43 -2.02
CA ALA A 3 -9.13 3.24 -1.70
C ALA A 3 -10.60 3.54 -1.41
N ALA A 4 -10.91 4.71 -0.81
CA ALA A 4 -12.29 5.13 -0.57
C ALA A 4 -13.10 5.35 -1.85
N GLU A 5 -12.45 5.68 -2.98
CA GLU A 5 -13.10 5.87 -4.28
C GLU A 5 -13.28 4.53 -5.02
N GLN A 6 -12.44 3.55 -4.73
CA GLN A 6 -12.47 2.21 -5.33
C GLN A 6 -13.39 1.22 -4.59
N ALA A 7 -13.91 1.60 -3.41
CA ALA A 7 -14.87 0.81 -2.64
C ALA A 7 -16.29 0.84 -3.27
N THR A 8 -16.40 0.47 -4.55
CA THR A 8 -17.63 0.55 -5.37
C THR A 8 -18.50 -0.70 -5.29
N SER A 9 -17.96 -1.80 -4.77
CA SER A 9 -18.67 -3.06 -4.53
C SER A 9 -18.45 -3.56 -3.10
N LEU A 10 -19.38 -4.41 -2.62
CA LEU A 10 -19.23 -5.05 -1.30
C LEU A 10 -17.96 -5.90 -1.22
N GLU A 11 -17.62 -6.57 -2.33
CA GLU A 11 -16.41 -7.39 -2.44
C GLU A 11 -15.15 -6.54 -2.28
N LEU A 12 -15.01 -5.45 -3.06
CA LEU A 12 -13.86 -4.56 -2.99
C LEU A 12 -13.77 -3.88 -1.61
N THR A 13 -14.91 -3.44 -1.06
CA THR A 13 -14.96 -2.86 0.29
C THR A 13 -14.45 -3.85 1.34
N SER A 14 -14.85 -5.12 1.23
CA SER A 14 -14.43 -6.18 2.16
C SER A 14 -12.94 -6.50 2.01
N LYS A 15 -12.43 -6.58 0.78
CA LYS A 15 -10.99 -6.79 0.49
C LYS A 15 -10.14 -5.62 1.01
N ILE A 16 -10.56 -4.37 0.81
CA ILE A 16 -9.88 -3.18 1.36
C ILE A 16 -9.86 -3.22 2.90
N ALA A 17 -11.00 -3.52 3.53
CA ALA A 17 -11.08 -3.64 4.98
C ALA A 17 -10.18 -4.77 5.52
N ALA A 18 -10.11 -5.91 4.81
CA ALA A 18 -9.23 -7.02 5.15
C ALA A 18 -7.75 -6.61 5.10
N VAL A 19 -7.31 -5.88 4.06
CA VAL A 19 -5.94 -5.35 3.99
C VAL A 19 -5.63 -4.40 5.14
N VAL A 20 -6.55 -3.49 5.47
CA VAL A 20 -6.38 -2.58 6.62
C VAL A 20 -6.25 -3.36 7.93
N ASN A 21 -7.12 -4.34 8.15
CA ASN A 21 -7.08 -5.16 9.37
C ASN A 21 -5.83 -6.02 9.45
N LEU A 22 -5.39 -6.59 8.33
CA LEU A 22 -4.14 -7.34 8.24
C LEU A 22 -2.96 -6.46 8.67
N PHE A 23 -2.85 -5.24 8.12
CA PHE A 23 -1.77 -4.32 8.50
C PHE A 23 -1.82 -3.96 9.98
N LYS A 24 -3.02 -3.65 10.50
CA LYS A 24 -3.20 -3.25 11.90
C LYS A 24 -3.01 -4.40 12.91
N THR A 25 -3.07 -5.66 12.46
CA THR A 25 -2.72 -6.81 13.31
C THR A 25 -1.23 -6.80 13.65
N THR A 26 -0.38 -6.45 12.69
CA THR A 26 1.07 -6.32 12.88
C THR A 26 1.44 -4.97 13.50
N PHE A 27 0.74 -3.90 13.11
CA PHE A 27 1.04 -2.51 13.50
C PHE A 27 -0.19 -1.82 14.14
N PRO A 28 -0.60 -2.21 15.35
CA PRO A 28 -1.87 -1.76 15.95
C PRO A 28 -1.95 -0.26 16.23
N ALA A 29 -0.80 0.39 16.42
CA ALA A 29 -0.73 1.83 16.64
C ALA A 29 -0.86 2.67 15.36
N ALA A 30 -0.78 2.06 14.18
CA ALA A 30 -0.90 2.76 12.91
C ALA A 30 -2.36 3.15 12.61
N ARG A 31 -2.54 4.34 12.05
CA ARG A 31 -3.84 4.83 11.55
C ARG A 31 -3.91 4.63 10.05
N SER A 32 -4.96 3.98 9.57
CA SER A 32 -5.22 3.83 8.13
C SER A 32 -5.83 5.10 7.55
N ASP A 33 -5.45 5.40 6.32
CA ASP A 33 -5.93 6.52 5.52
C ASP A 33 -6.35 6.00 4.16
N LEU A 34 -7.66 6.00 3.89
CA LEU A 34 -8.23 5.51 2.63
C LEU A 34 -8.28 6.59 1.54
N LYS A 35 -7.79 7.81 1.85
CA LYS A 35 -7.70 8.94 0.92
C LYS A 35 -6.30 9.57 0.98
N PRO A 36 -5.22 8.80 0.72
CA PRO A 36 -3.85 9.29 0.82
C PRO A 36 -3.53 10.43 -0.17
N TRP A 37 -4.28 10.54 -1.26
CA TRP A 37 -4.16 11.65 -2.21
C TRP A 37 -5.21 12.72 -1.90
N ALA A 38 -4.75 13.96 -1.74
CA ALA A 38 -5.64 15.11 -1.64
C ALA A 38 -6.13 15.53 -3.03
N ASN A 39 -7.23 16.28 -3.10
CA ASN A 39 -7.72 16.86 -4.36
C ASN A 39 -6.93 18.12 -4.73
N ASP A 40 -5.59 18.08 -4.59
CA ASP A 40 -4.72 19.17 -5.02
C ASP A 40 -4.20 18.90 -6.44
N PRO A 41 -3.91 19.94 -7.23
CA PRO A 41 -3.45 19.77 -8.62
C PRO A 41 -2.15 18.96 -8.74
N ASP A 42 -1.27 19.00 -7.73
CA ASP A 42 0.09 18.44 -7.78
C ASP A 42 0.09 16.92 -7.58
N THR A 43 -0.91 16.37 -6.86
CA THR A 43 -1.05 14.93 -6.61
C THR A 43 -1.94 14.20 -7.62
N ARG A 44 -2.66 14.94 -8.47
CA ARG A 44 -3.64 14.40 -9.42
C ARG A 44 -3.01 13.54 -10.53
N GLU A 45 -1.79 13.87 -10.95
CA GLU A 45 -1.05 13.11 -11.97
C GLU A 45 -0.42 11.82 -11.42
N LEU A 46 -0.31 11.69 -10.09
CA LEU A 46 0.22 10.49 -9.41
C LEU A 46 -0.85 9.41 -9.20
N VAL A 47 -2.11 9.75 -9.46
CA VAL A 47 -3.25 8.85 -9.30
C VAL A 47 -3.30 7.87 -10.47
N ASP A 48 -2.90 6.63 -10.20
CA ASP A 48 -3.08 5.51 -11.12
C ASP A 48 -4.56 5.04 -11.07
N PRO A 49 -5.33 5.12 -12.16
CA PRO A 49 -6.73 4.68 -12.19
C PRO A 49 -6.88 3.18 -11.92
N ASP A 50 -5.84 2.41 -12.22
CA ASP A 50 -5.80 0.97 -12.09
C ASP A 50 -5.22 0.52 -10.74
N SER A 51 -5.05 1.44 -9.78
CA SER A 51 -4.58 1.14 -8.43
C SER A 51 -5.59 1.42 -7.32
N ILE A 52 -5.47 0.66 -6.24
CA ILE A 52 -6.05 0.96 -4.93
C ILE A 52 -4.94 1.42 -4.00
N ASP A 53 -5.02 2.67 -3.56
CA ASP A 53 -4.01 3.32 -2.73
C ASP A 53 -4.49 3.51 -1.29
N ILE A 54 -3.68 3.06 -0.33
CA ILE A 54 -3.96 3.12 1.11
C ILE A 54 -2.74 3.71 1.81
N GLY A 55 -2.96 4.74 2.62
CA GLY A 55 -1.97 5.31 3.52
C GLY A 55 -2.01 4.68 4.91
N PHE A 56 -0.87 4.60 5.58
CA PHE A 56 -0.77 4.27 7.00
C PHE A 56 0.12 5.26 7.72
N HIS A 57 -0.32 5.77 8.87
CA HIS A 57 0.38 6.80 9.63
C HIS A 57 0.73 6.29 11.02
N PHE A 58 2.01 6.34 11.37
CA PHE A 58 2.50 6.00 12.71
C PHE A 58 2.36 7.19 13.67
N PRO A 59 2.31 6.98 15.00
CA PRO A 59 2.30 8.05 16.00
C PRO A 59 3.70 8.68 16.16
N GLY A 60 4.26 9.22 15.07
CA GLY A 60 5.61 9.76 15.00
C GLY A 60 6.50 9.03 13.99
N VAL A 61 7.79 9.41 13.96
CA VAL A 61 8.79 8.70 13.14
C VAL A 61 9.13 7.38 13.83
N SER A 62 8.88 6.27 13.14
CA SER A 62 9.30 4.96 13.60
C SER A 62 10.77 4.73 13.23
N LYS A 63 11.60 4.43 14.23
CA LYS A 63 13.02 4.10 14.02
C LYS A 63 13.20 2.74 13.34
N SER A 64 12.36 1.76 13.64
CA SER A 64 12.46 0.45 12.99
C SER A 64 11.99 0.50 11.54
N MET A 65 11.01 1.35 11.23
CA MET A 65 10.50 1.51 9.85
C MET A 65 11.23 2.59 9.05
N GLN A 66 12.11 3.39 9.68
CA GLN A 66 12.76 4.56 9.08
C GLN A 66 11.80 5.52 8.35
N CYS A 67 10.55 5.61 8.80
CA CYS A 67 9.52 6.46 8.21
C CYS A 67 8.46 6.86 9.23
N ARG A 68 7.62 7.83 8.87
CA ARG A 68 6.45 8.29 9.64
C ARG A 68 5.14 7.80 9.06
N SER A 69 5.09 7.59 7.75
CA SER A 69 3.93 7.07 7.05
C SER A 69 4.35 6.12 5.94
N LEU A 70 3.43 5.24 5.57
CA LEU A 70 3.53 4.36 4.43
C LEU A 70 2.44 4.70 3.41
N LEU A 71 2.75 4.49 2.14
CA LEU A 71 1.79 4.41 1.06
C LEU A 71 1.88 3.01 0.45
N ILE A 72 0.73 2.37 0.29
CA ILE A 72 0.58 1.12 -0.42
C ILE A 72 -0.26 1.39 -1.65
N GLN A 73 0.22 0.95 -2.82
CA GLN A 73 -0.48 1.07 -4.09
C GLN A 73 -0.60 -0.33 -4.70
N ILE A 74 -1.80 -0.90 -4.63
CA ILE A 74 -2.10 -2.22 -5.20
C ILE A 74 -2.52 -2.00 -6.65
N ARG A 75 -1.73 -2.47 -7.60
CA ARG A 75 -2.00 -2.33 -9.04
C ARG A 75 -2.79 -3.52 -9.55
N PHE A 76 -3.78 -3.23 -10.38
CA PHE A 76 -4.66 -4.21 -10.98
C PHE A 76 -4.48 -4.28 -12.49
N TYR A 77 -4.80 -5.44 -13.03
CA TYR A 77 -5.00 -5.64 -14.45
C TYR A 77 -6.39 -6.22 -14.65
N GLU A 78 -7.15 -5.63 -15.56
CA GLU A 78 -8.41 -6.16 -16.03
C GLU A 78 -8.19 -6.89 -17.34
N ASP A 79 -8.47 -8.19 -17.33
CA ASP A 79 -8.32 -9.03 -18.51
C ASP A 79 -9.43 -8.70 -19.52
N PRO A 80 -9.10 -8.24 -20.75
CA PRO A 80 -10.11 -7.83 -21.72
C PRO A 80 -11.04 -8.97 -22.16
N GLU A 81 -10.57 -10.22 -22.13
CA GLU A 81 -11.33 -11.38 -22.60
C GLU A 81 -12.26 -11.94 -21.52
N THR A 82 -11.75 -12.01 -20.28
CA THR A 82 -12.49 -12.61 -19.16
C THR A 82 -13.20 -11.58 -18.27
N GLN A 83 -12.91 -10.29 -18.44
CA GLN A 83 -13.38 -9.18 -17.61
C GLN A 83 -13.07 -9.39 -16.12
N LYS A 84 -12.02 -10.17 -15.82
CA LYS A 84 -11.56 -10.41 -14.46
C LYS A 84 -10.49 -9.41 -14.10
N ARG A 85 -10.71 -8.69 -13.00
CA ARG A 85 -9.73 -7.78 -12.40
C ARG A 85 -8.90 -8.55 -11.35
N ARG A 86 -7.58 -8.54 -11.49
CA ARG A 86 -6.64 -9.22 -10.57
C ARG A 86 -5.49 -8.31 -10.17
N ALA A 87 -4.93 -8.49 -8.99
CA ALA A 87 -3.76 -7.74 -8.55
C ALA A 87 -2.51 -8.27 -9.26
N ILE A 88 -1.71 -7.36 -9.82
CA ILE A 88 -0.47 -7.68 -10.55
C ILE A 88 0.79 -7.28 -9.79
N GLY A 89 0.66 -6.43 -8.77
CA GLY A 89 1.77 -6.00 -7.93
C GLY A 89 1.33 -4.98 -6.90
N ILE A 90 2.20 -4.76 -5.92
CA ILE A 90 2.07 -3.74 -4.91
C ILE A 90 3.34 -2.91 -4.88
N GLU A 91 3.19 -1.59 -4.93
CA GLU A 91 4.24 -0.65 -4.56
C GLU A 91 4.03 -0.23 -3.11
N LEU A 92 5.06 -0.39 -2.29
CA LEU A 92 5.10 0.07 -0.91
C LEU A 92 6.17 1.14 -0.79
N ALA A 93 5.84 2.29 -0.21
CA ALA A 93 6.81 3.36 0.02
C ALA A 93 6.67 3.96 1.42
N GLY A 94 7.82 4.22 2.06
CA GLY A 94 7.91 4.90 3.35
C GLY A 94 8.31 6.36 3.19
N PHE A 95 7.67 7.24 3.95
CA PHE A 95 7.84 8.68 3.87
C PHE A 95 8.18 9.32 5.22
N THR A 96 8.97 10.38 5.19
CA THR A 96 9.14 11.32 6.30
C THR A 96 8.82 12.74 5.82
N HIS A 97 9.05 13.75 6.66
CA HIS A 97 8.98 15.16 6.24
C HIS A 97 9.96 15.51 5.12
N ARG A 98 10.97 14.67 4.86
CA ARG A 98 11.94 14.82 3.76
C ARG A 98 11.49 14.18 2.46
N GLY A 99 10.29 13.58 2.42
CA GLY A 99 9.76 12.87 1.27
C GLY A 99 9.96 11.36 1.37
N LYS A 100 9.99 10.69 0.21
CA LYS A 100 10.15 9.23 0.11
C LYS A 100 11.53 8.83 0.61
N GLN A 101 11.59 7.91 1.55
CA GLN A 101 12.85 7.45 2.14
C GLN A 101 13.26 6.09 1.60
N TRP A 102 12.27 5.24 1.36
CA TRP A 102 12.47 3.92 0.79
C TRP A 102 11.21 3.45 0.09
N TRP A 103 11.38 2.46 -0.77
CA TRP A 103 10.29 1.79 -1.45
C TRP A 103 10.65 0.33 -1.72
N LEU A 104 9.62 -0.46 -2.00
CA LEU A 104 9.70 -1.85 -2.44
C LEU A 104 8.59 -2.09 -3.44
N SER A 105 8.93 -2.74 -4.55
CA SER A 105 7.96 -3.29 -5.50
C SER A 105 7.88 -4.79 -5.35
N THR A 106 6.67 -5.33 -5.33
CA THR A 106 6.46 -6.79 -5.42
C THR A 106 6.55 -7.30 -6.86
N ILE A 107 6.78 -6.42 -7.82
CA ILE A 107 7.15 -6.80 -9.19
C ILE A 107 8.66 -7.05 -9.15
N ASP A 108 9.10 -8.20 -9.65
CA ASP A 108 10.50 -8.66 -9.64
C ASP A 108 11.02 -9.13 -8.26
N ASN A 109 12.07 -8.52 -7.71
CA ASN A 109 12.90 -9.12 -6.66
C ASN A 109 12.50 -8.80 -5.19
N TRP A 110 11.46 -8.00 -4.95
CA TRP A 110 10.97 -7.67 -3.59
C TRP A 110 12.05 -7.08 -2.66
N ASN A 111 12.93 -6.26 -3.25
CA ASN A 111 13.99 -5.59 -2.52
C ASN A 111 13.56 -4.18 -2.09
N PHE A 112 14.02 -3.79 -0.91
CA PHE A 112 13.92 -2.41 -0.47
C PHE A 112 15.02 -1.58 -1.14
N ALA A 113 14.69 -0.35 -1.52
CA ALA A 113 15.64 0.61 -2.08
C ALA A 113 15.32 2.02 -1.62
N GLY A 114 16.34 2.86 -1.40
CA GLY A 114 16.17 4.25 -0.99
C GLY A 114 17.36 4.82 -0.22
N GLU A 115 17.14 5.96 0.44
CA GLU A 115 18.13 6.64 1.31
C GLU A 115 18.26 5.98 2.69
N SER A 116 17.27 5.18 3.07
CA SER A 116 17.25 4.39 4.31
C SER A 116 16.48 3.10 4.04
N GLU A 117 16.41 2.19 5.02
CA GLU A 117 15.59 0.98 4.92
C GLU A 117 15.03 0.60 6.28
N PRO A 118 13.86 -0.07 6.35
CA PRO A 118 13.39 -0.67 7.59
C PRO A 118 14.41 -1.66 8.17
N SER A 119 14.35 -1.92 9.47
CA SER A 119 15.12 -3.00 10.09
C SER A 119 14.72 -4.36 9.51
N GLU A 120 15.63 -5.33 9.58
CA GLU A 120 15.41 -6.70 9.05
C GLU A 120 14.05 -7.28 9.44
N GLU A 121 13.71 -7.24 10.72
CA GLU A 121 12.45 -7.73 11.26
C GLU A 121 11.23 -7.06 10.58
N MET A 122 11.29 -5.73 10.38
CA MET A 122 10.22 -4.99 9.74
C MET A 122 10.14 -5.30 8.25
N ARG A 123 11.28 -5.52 7.58
CA ARG A 123 11.31 -5.91 6.17
C ARG A 123 10.57 -7.24 5.96
N GLU A 124 10.81 -8.23 6.82
CA GLU A 124 10.11 -9.52 6.72
C GLU A 124 8.62 -9.39 7.06
N GLN A 125 8.26 -8.67 8.12
CA GLN A 125 6.85 -8.41 8.44
C GLN A 125 6.10 -7.68 7.31
N LEU A 126 6.76 -6.72 6.64
CA LEU A 126 6.19 -6.02 5.49
C LEU A 126 6.03 -6.96 4.29
N LYS A 127 7.03 -7.79 3.98
CA LYS A 127 6.93 -8.78 2.90
C LYS A 127 5.78 -9.77 3.16
N ASP A 128 5.63 -10.27 4.38
CA ASP A 128 4.54 -11.17 4.74
C ASP A 128 3.16 -10.51 4.63
N PHE A 129 3.06 -9.24 5.04
CA PHE A 129 1.87 -8.42 4.82
C PHE A 129 1.56 -8.28 3.31
N LEU A 130 2.56 -7.97 2.48
CA LEU A 130 2.39 -7.76 1.04
C LEU A 130 1.96 -9.04 0.31
N ARG A 131 2.50 -10.21 0.71
CA ARG A 131 2.06 -11.53 0.18
C ARG A 131 0.57 -11.76 0.45
N GLN A 132 0.16 -11.61 1.69
CA GLN A 132 -1.24 -11.81 2.09
C GLN A 132 -2.17 -10.78 1.43
N ALA A 133 -1.74 -9.53 1.27
CA ALA A 133 -2.51 -8.52 0.56
C ALA A 133 -2.70 -8.87 -0.93
N LEU A 134 -1.66 -9.37 -1.61
CA LEU A 134 -1.78 -9.85 -2.99
C LEU A 134 -2.72 -11.04 -3.11
N GLU A 135 -2.65 -12.00 -2.18
CA GLU A 135 -3.53 -13.17 -2.17
C GLU A 135 -5.00 -12.76 -2.02
N LEU A 136 -5.32 -11.83 -1.12
CA LEU A 136 -6.70 -11.35 -0.92
C LEU A 136 -7.35 -10.82 -2.20
N PHE A 137 -6.57 -10.20 -3.09
CA PHE A 137 -7.09 -9.63 -4.34
C PHE A 137 -7.03 -10.60 -5.54
N ASN A 138 -6.40 -11.76 -5.38
CA ASN A 138 -6.29 -12.80 -6.40
C ASN A 138 -7.10 -14.07 -6.07
N GLN A 139 -7.89 -14.02 -5.00
CA GLN A 139 -8.95 -14.98 -4.67
C GLN A 139 -10.26 -14.65 -5.37
#